data_AF-A0A358SBE8-F1
#
_entry.id   AF-A0A358SBE8-F1
#
_cell.length_a   1.000
_cell.length_b   1.000
_cell.length_c   1.000
_cell.angle_alpha   90.00
_cell.angle_beta   90.00
_cell.angle_gamma   90.00
#
_symmetry.space_group_name_H-M   'P 1'
#
loop_
_entity.id
_entity.type
_entity.pdbx_description
1 polymer ?
#
loop_
_entity_poly.entity_id
_entity_poly.type
_entity_poly.pdbx_seq_one_letter_code
_entity_poly.pdbx_strand_id
1 'polypeptide(L)'
;MSILRQKETGEVLLKNLKEAQGFMGRFKGLMGKTSLPEDEGLRITPCSSIHCFFMRMNIDVLFLDEDLCVVHTIFDMKPWRISKVVKNSRSVIEAESGVLRGKVKVGDCLSMES
;
A
#
# COMPACT_ATOMS: atom_id res chain seq x y z
N MET A 1 2.37 8.56 12.84
CA MET A 1 2.79 8.15 11.48
C MET A 1 3.91 7.17 11.68
N SER A 2 4.00 6.14 10.85
CA SER A 2 4.94 5.04 11.06
C SER A 2 5.91 4.92 9.88
N ILE A 3 7.13 4.48 10.14
CA ILE A 3 8.13 4.15 9.13
C ILE A 3 7.88 2.71 8.68
N LEU A 4 7.77 2.50 7.37
CA LEU A 4 7.70 1.17 6.77
C LEU A 4 9.11 0.73 6.36
N ARG A 5 9.53 -0.43 6.84
CA ARG A 5 10.83 -1.02 6.50
C ARG A 5 10.69 -2.44 5.96
N GLN A 6 11.63 -2.80 5.10
CA GLN A 6 11.85 -4.18 4.68
C GLN A 6 12.66 -4.89 5.79
N LYS A 7 12.16 -6.02 6.33
CA LYS A 7 12.73 -6.64 7.55
C LYS A 7 14.11 -7.25 7.34
N GLU A 8 14.40 -7.76 6.15
CA GLU A 8 15.65 -8.49 5.86
C GLU A 8 16.80 -7.53 5.53
N THR A 9 16.55 -6.52 4.69
CA THR A 9 17.54 -5.54 4.26
C THR A 9 17.63 -4.34 5.18
N GLY A 10 16.61 -4.09 6.00
CA GLY A 10 16.47 -2.89 6.83
C GLY A 10 16.17 -1.62 6.05
N GLU A 11 15.96 -1.73 4.73
CA GLU A 11 15.70 -0.60 3.84
C GLU A 11 14.41 0.13 4.26
N VAL A 12 14.49 1.46 4.37
CA VAL A 12 13.31 2.30 4.59
C VAL A 12 12.56 2.45 3.29
N LEU A 13 11.36 1.88 3.24
CA LEU A 13 10.50 1.94 2.06
C LEU A 13 9.71 3.25 2.05
N LEU A 14 9.11 3.60 3.19
CA LEU A 14 8.32 4.82 3.37
C LEU A 14 8.60 5.40 4.76
N LYS A 15 8.78 6.70 4.86
CA LYS A 15 9.02 7.38 6.15
C LYS A 15 7.72 7.73 6.87
N ASN A 16 6.65 7.92 6.09
CA ASN A 16 5.39 8.48 6.56
C ASN A 16 4.22 7.60 6.08
N LEU A 17 4.05 6.44 6.71
CA LEU A 17 2.89 5.59 6.51
C LEU A 17 1.72 6.08 7.38
N LYS A 18 0.63 6.48 6.73
CA LYS A 18 -0.63 6.87 7.35
C LYS A 18 -1.56 5.67 7.40
N GLU A 19 -2.40 5.56 8.42
CA GLU A 19 -3.43 4.52 8.48
C GLU A 19 -4.80 5.09 8.11
N ALA A 20 -5.48 4.44 7.17
CA ALA A 20 -6.86 4.75 6.82
C ALA A 20 -7.81 4.18 7.89
N GLN A 21 -8.26 5.02 8.81
CA GLN A 21 -9.19 4.64 9.88
C GLN A 21 -10.66 4.83 9.48
N GLY A 22 -11.53 3.95 10.00
CA GLY A 22 -12.98 4.02 9.79
C GLY A 22 -13.45 3.61 8.39
N PHE A 23 -14.77 3.49 8.19
CA PHE A 23 -15.34 3.13 6.88
C PHE A 23 -15.05 4.21 5.82
N MET A 24 -15.20 5.48 6.19
CA MET A 24 -15.04 6.60 5.27
C MET A 24 -13.57 6.86 4.90
N GLY A 25 -12.63 6.65 5.83
CA GLY A 25 -11.19 6.74 5.54
C GLY A 25 -10.73 5.64 4.59
N ARG A 26 -11.18 4.40 4.81
CA ARG A 26 -10.92 3.27 3.91
C ARG A 26 -11.57 3.45 2.53
N PHE A 27 -12.80 3.95 2.49
CA PHE A 27 -13.48 4.23 1.22
C PHE A 27 -12.73 5.33 0.47
N LYS A 28 -12.44 6.47 1.11
CA LYS A 28 -11.78 7.64 0.47
C LYS A 28 -10.39 7.31 -0.07
N GLY A 29 -9.58 6.56 0.67
CA GLY A 29 -8.21 6.23 0.26
C GLY A 29 -7.43 7.46 -0.23
N LEU A 30 -6.82 7.33 -1.41
CA LEU A 30 -6.13 8.41 -2.13
C LEU A 30 -7.01 9.14 -3.18
N MET A 31 -8.35 9.01 -3.14
CA MET A 31 -9.25 9.67 -4.08
C MET A 31 -9.06 11.19 -4.12
N GLY A 32 -9.11 11.74 -5.33
CA GLY A 32 -8.96 13.17 -5.58
C GLY A 32 -7.53 13.71 -5.46
N LYS A 33 -6.58 12.93 -4.94
CA LYS A 33 -5.16 13.29 -4.96
C LYS A 33 -4.59 13.11 -6.36
N THR A 34 -3.70 14.02 -6.74
CA THR A 34 -2.99 14.03 -8.03
C THR A 34 -1.55 13.51 -7.91
N SER A 35 -1.01 13.45 -6.70
CA SER A 35 0.29 12.86 -6.37
C SER A 35 0.37 12.55 -4.87
N LEU A 36 1.34 11.72 -4.50
CA LEU A 36 1.76 11.43 -3.14
C LEU A 36 3.30 11.56 -3.07
N PRO A 37 3.87 12.17 -2.00
CA PRO A 37 5.32 12.17 -1.84
C PRO A 37 5.90 10.75 -1.84
N GLU A 38 7.11 10.58 -2.40
CA GLU A 38 7.74 9.26 -2.53
C GLU A 38 8.04 8.57 -1.19
N ASP A 39 8.08 9.32 -0.09
CA ASP A 39 8.29 8.80 1.26
C ASP A 39 6.99 8.63 2.06
N GLU A 40 5.83 8.92 1.45
CA GLU A 40 4.51 8.75 2.05
C GLU A 40 3.76 7.52 1.49
N GLY A 41 2.92 6.94 2.35
CA GLY A 41 1.97 5.90 1.92
C GLY A 41 0.72 5.89 2.78
N LEU A 42 -0.24 5.09 2.33
CA LEU A 42 -1.47 4.82 3.06
C LEU A 42 -1.64 3.33 3.26
N ARG A 43 -1.82 2.91 4.51
CA ARG A 43 -2.21 1.55 4.87
C ARG A 43 -3.71 1.48 5.09
N ILE A 44 -4.37 0.56 4.40
CA ILE A 44 -5.80 0.27 4.49
C ILE A 44 -5.99 -1.08 5.18
N THR A 45 -6.64 -1.09 6.33
CA THR A 45 -6.89 -2.30 7.14
C THR A 45 -8.32 -2.26 7.71
N PRO A 46 -9.08 -3.36 7.68
CA PRO A 46 -8.84 -4.58 6.92
C PRO A 46 -9.10 -4.36 5.43
N CYS A 47 -8.28 -4.98 4.56
CA CYS A 47 -8.43 -4.88 3.11
C CYS A 47 -7.84 -6.10 2.38
N SER A 48 -8.62 -6.65 1.44
CA SER A 48 -8.22 -7.76 0.57
C SER A 48 -8.44 -7.48 -0.93
N SER A 49 -9.00 -6.31 -1.26
CA SER A 49 -9.16 -5.80 -2.61
C SER A 49 -9.35 -4.29 -2.56
N ILE A 50 -8.81 -3.58 -3.54
CA ILE A 50 -8.94 -2.14 -3.69
C ILE A 50 -9.60 -1.80 -5.04
N HIS A 51 -10.19 -0.61 -5.08
CA HIS A 51 -10.61 0.02 -6.32
C HIS A 51 -9.90 1.37 -6.47
N CYS A 52 -9.52 1.71 -7.69
CA CYS A 52 -8.92 3.00 -8.04
C CYS A 52 -9.94 3.92 -8.73
N PHE A 53 -11.24 3.75 -8.46
CA PHE A 53 -12.27 4.69 -8.92
C PHE A 53 -12.02 6.08 -8.33
N PHE A 54 -12.24 7.12 -9.13
CA PHE A 54 -12.03 8.52 -8.75
C PHE A 54 -10.59 8.88 -8.33
N MET A 55 -9.62 8.00 -8.56
CA MET A 55 -8.20 8.33 -8.45
C MET A 55 -7.74 9.13 -9.68
N ARG A 56 -6.75 9.99 -9.49
CA ARG A 56 -6.16 10.81 -10.57
C ARG A 56 -4.66 10.53 -10.78
N MET A 57 -4.13 9.52 -10.10
CA MET A 57 -2.73 9.11 -10.11
C MET A 57 -2.63 7.59 -10.12
N ASN A 58 -1.52 7.07 -10.63
CA ASN A 58 -1.20 5.65 -10.53
C ASN A 58 -0.58 5.37 -9.15
N ILE A 59 -0.70 4.14 -8.68
CA ILE A 59 -0.15 3.76 -7.37
C ILE A 59 0.56 2.41 -7.43
N ASP A 60 1.56 2.26 -6.58
CA ASP A 60 2.07 0.95 -6.19
C ASP A 60 1.25 0.41 -5.03
N VAL A 61 0.98 -0.90 -5.06
CA VAL A 61 0.08 -1.58 -4.13
C VAL A 61 0.73 -2.85 -3.61
N LEU A 62 0.85 -2.97 -2.29
CA LEU A 62 1.29 -4.19 -1.61
C LEU A 62 0.14 -4.76 -0.81
N PHE A 63 -0.20 -6.03 -1.04
CA PHE A 63 -1.13 -6.79 -0.21
C PHE A 63 -0.33 -7.56 0.84
N LEU A 64 -0.71 -7.42 2.10
CA LEU A 64 -0.02 -7.97 3.26
C LEU A 64 -0.93 -8.93 4.02
N ASP A 65 -0.39 -10.03 4.51
CA ASP A 65 -1.07 -10.92 5.48
C ASP A 65 -1.06 -10.35 6.91
N GLU A 66 -1.41 -11.19 7.90
CA GLU A 66 -1.43 -10.82 9.32
C GLU A 66 -0.05 -10.56 9.92
N ASP A 67 1.00 -11.15 9.36
CA ASP A 67 2.39 -11.04 9.84
C ASP A 67 3.17 -9.91 9.13
N LEU A 68 2.46 -9.12 8.31
CA LEU A 68 3.01 -8.08 7.44
C LEU A 68 3.94 -8.63 6.35
N CYS A 69 3.69 -9.86 5.90
CA CYS A 69 4.39 -10.44 4.76
C CYS A 69 3.60 -10.21 3.47
N VAL A 70 4.34 -9.92 2.40
CA VAL A 70 3.79 -9.50 1.11
C VAL A 70 3.25 -10.72 0.38
N VAL A 71 1.93 -10.81 0.24
CA VAL A 71 1.25 -11.91 -0.44
C VAL A 71 0.93 -11.61 -1.90
N HIS A 72 0.87 -10.32 -2.27
CA HIS A 72 0.68 -9.89 -3.65
C HIS A 72 1.18 -8.46 -3.86
N THR A 73 1.62 -8.15 -5.08
CA THR A 73 2.02 -6.80 -5.47
C THR A 73 1.35 -6.40 -6.78
N ILE A 74 0.99 -5.12 -6.90
CA ILE A 74 0.57 -4.50 -8.15
C ILE A 74 1.35 -3.20 -8.24
N PHE A 75 2.28 -3.12 -9.19
CA PHE A 75 3.01 -1.89 -9.47
C PHE A 75 2.31 -1.13 -10.60
N ASP A 76 2.35 0.20 -10.53
CA ASP A 76 1.72 1.09 -11.52
C ASP A 76 0.23 0.81 -11.78
N MET A 77 -0.55 0.60 -10.71
CA MET A 77 -1.99 0.42 -10.81
C MET A 77 -2.66 1.72 -11.26
N LYS A 78 -3.27 1.67 -12.44
CA LYS A 78 -3.91 2.84 -13.08
C LYS A 78 -5.26 3.19 -12.44
N PRO A 79 -5.67 4.47 -12.49
CA PRO A 79 -7.04 4.88 -12.20
C PRO A 79 -8.09 4.05 -12.95
N TRP A 80 -9.28 3.97 -12.36
CA TRP A 80 -10.43 3.24 -12.92
C TRP A 80 -10.16 1.75 -13.14
N ARG A 81 -9.39 1.15 -12.23
CA ARG A 81 -9.16 -0.29 -12.16
C ARG A 81 -9.59 -0.82 -10.80
N ILE A 82 -9.84 -2.12 -10.75
CA ILE A 82 -10.13 -2.86 -9.52
C ILE A 82 -9.14 -4.01 -9.45
N SER A 83 -8.59 -4.27 -8.27
CA SER A 83 -7.72 -5.42 -8.06
C SER A 83 -8.55 -6.71 -7.95
N LYS A 84 -7.93 -7.85 -8.21
CA LYS A 84 -8.53 -9.12 -7.77
C LYS A 84 -8.64 -9.17 -6.24
N VAL A 85 -9.53 -10.00 -5.74
CA VAL A 85 -9.58 -10.33 -4.31
C VAL A 85 -8.39 -11.24 -3.97
N VAL A 86 -7.54 -10.79 -3.04
CA VAL A 86 -6.37 -11.53 -2.56
C VAL A 86 -6.74 -12.22 -1.24
N LYS A 87 -7.00 -13.52 -1.29
CA LYS A 87 -7.60 -14.30 -0.18
C LYS A 87 -6.89 -14.16 1.17
N ASN A 88 -5.55 -14.11 1.17
CA ASN A 88 -4.75 -14.07 2.39
C ASN A 88 -4.35 -12.65 2.81
N SER A 89 -4.83 -11.63 2.09
CA SER A 89 -4.53 -10.24 2.44
C SER A 89 -5.40 -9.79 3.61
N ARG A 90 -4.75 -9.25 4.63
CA ARG A 90 -5.37 -8.57 5.78
C ARG A 90 -5.30 -7.06 5.66
N SER A 91 -4.27 -6.53 5.00
CA SER A 91 -4.11 -5.10 4.77
C SER A 91 -3.45 -4.80 3.44
N VAL A 92 -3.62 -3.56 2.97
CA VAL A 92 -3.00 -3.07 1.73
C VAL A 92 -2.19 -1.82 2.04
N ILE A 93 -1.02 -1.67 1.43
CA ILE A 93 -0.25 -0.43 1.40
C ILE A 93 -0.33 0.16 -0.01
N GLU A 94 -0.73 1.42 -0.10
CA GLU A 94 -0.74 2.23 -1.31
C GLU A 94 0.37 3.29 -1.21
N ALA A 95 1.17 3.42 -2.27
CA ALA A 95 2.22 4.43 -2.41
C ALA A 95 2.22 5.03 -3.83
N GLU A 96 2.97 6.11 -4.03
CA GLU A 96 3.21 6.67 -5.37
C GLU A 96 3.78 5.60 -6.33
N SER A 97 3.35 5.64 -7.59
CA SER A 97 3.76 4.64 -8.59
C SER A 97 5.28 4.65 -8.78
N GLY A 98 5.88 3.45 -8.82
CA GLY A 98 7.32 3.26 -9.03
C GLY A 98 8.18 3.36 -7.77
N VAL A 99 7.65 3.78 -6.63
CA VAL A 99 8.41 3.92 -5.37
C VAL A 99 8.83 2.57 -4.80
N LEU A 100 7.94 1.57 -4.86
CA LEU A 100 8.11 0.27 -4.21
C LEU A 100 8.63 -0.79 -5.18
N ARG A 101 8.53 -0.54 -6.48
CA ARG A 101 9.01 -1.45 -7.53
C ARG A 101 10.50 -1.71 -7.39
N GLY A 102 10.86 -2.99 -7.28
CA GLY A 102 12.26 -3.44 -7.17
C GLY A 102 12.84 -3.40 -5.74
N LYS A 103 12.14 -2.79 -4.78
CA LYS A 103 12.52 -2.79 -3.35
C LYS A 103 11.81 -3.87 -2.54
N VAL A 104 10.67 -4.33 -3.04
CA VAL A 104 9.83 -5.34 -2.37
C VAL A 104 9.35 -6.37 -3.38
N LYS A 105 9.33 -7.64 -2.98
CA LYS A 105 8.73 -8.76 -3.73
C LYS A 105 7.78 -9.56 -2.84
N VAL A 106 6.97 -10.41 -3.49
CA VAL A 106 6.12 -11.38 -2.79
C VAL A 106 7.00 -12.31 -1.95
N GLY A 107 6.60 -12.52 -0.70
CA GLY A 107 7.33 -13.29 0.31
C GLY A 107 8.18 -12.44 1.25
N ASP A 108 8.50 -11.19 0.89
CA ASP A 108 9.21 -10.29 1.81
C ASP A 108 8.32 -9.91 2.98
N CYS A 109 8.90 -9.78 4.17
CA CYS A 109 8.19 -9.32 5.35
C CYS A 109 8.60 -7.90 5.71
N LEU A 110 7.62 -7.11 6.14
CA LEU A 110 7.78 -5.70 6.46
C LEU A 110 7.62 -5.46 7.97
N SER A 111 8.24 -4.39 8.47
CA SER A 111 8.01 -3.87 9.82
C SER A 111 7.48 -2.45 9.76
N MET A 112 6.68 -2.09 10.77
CA MET A 112 6.24 -0.72 10.98
C MET A 112 6.72 -0.27 12.35
N GLU A 113 7.45 0.83 12.37
CA GLU A 113 7.99 1.45 13.58
C GLU A 113 7.35 2.83 13.73
N SER A 114 7.05 3.24 14.96
CA SER A 114 6.49 4.58 15.25
C SER A 114 7.57 5.55 15.71
#